data_AF-C1E3J4-F1
#
_entry.id   AF-C1E3J4-F1
#
_cell.length_a   1.000
_cell.length_b   1.000
_cell.length_c   1.000
_cell.angle_alpha   90.00
_cell.angle_beta   90.00
_cell.angle_gamma   90.00
#
_symmetry.space_group_name_H-M   'P 1'
#
loop_
_entity.id
_entity.type
_entity.pdbx_description
1 polymer ?
#
loop_
_entity_poly.entity_id
_entity_poly.type
_entity_poly.pdbx_seq_one_letter_code
_entity_poly.pdbx_strand_id
1 'polypeptide(L)'
;MHILFSLFYTRAFCEGEWTDERGHPECEFVNKWALMDPVVGQWDGWDKWTFAYPFAQLWYLVSLFTKRLWRPFALEMRWTLLFHVVLGVLVGYTTIGRFLSIHRSTVHMPYFLCGFLMRKHACFFPSAKTPLAKAMAVAALVFNVGCALMASFTYGMRVEVWFQSDPHDEVYGTRWAYGALYQLCLYAWTFFTMMTVFALIPEPEAVGVVYAGEETLPLKGADVEGQTKTPSAPKANARAGKYGKERDQATMAAKVYLRCAKWGARTLYPFVMHIAVLLLVARYTRWYDITWTTDGKDASVSVKAVWTLLMAYTFTIVLSLKPVVGLFKWLLEPNISPLFNPELQKL
;
A
#
# COMPACT_ATOMS: atom_id res chain seq x y z
N MET A 1 20.35 -11.70 5.83
CA MET A 1 19.03 -11.16 5.43
C MET A 1 17.88 -12.16 5.58
N HIS A 2 18.04 -13.45 5.26
CA HIS A 2 17.03 -14.48 5.60
C HIS A 2 16.79 -14.67 7.10
N ILE A 3 17.83 -14.53 7.92
CA ILE A 3 17.71 -14.55 9.38
C ILE A 3 16.94 -13.32 9.89
N LEU A 4 17.10 -12.15 9.25
CA LEU A 4 16.35 -10.95 9.61
C LEU A 4 14.90 -11.03 9.12
N PHE A 5 14.64 -11.52 7.91
CA PHE A 5 13.27 -11.69 7.44
C PHE A 5 12.54 -12.80 8.23
N SER A 6 13.22 -13.91 8.54
CA SER A 6 12.69 -14.97 9.39
C SER A 6 12.50 -14.48 10.84
N LEU A 7 13.51 -13.91 11.51
CA LEU A 7 13.36 -13.42 12.90
C LEU A 7 12.30 -12.31 13.05
N PHE A 8 12.14 -11.43 12.07
CA PHE A 8 11.15 -10.34 12.14
C PHE A 8 9.75 -10.85 11.78
N TYR A 9 9.62 -11.85 10.91
CA TYR A 9 8.35 -12.41 10.45
C TYR A 9 7.90 -13.65 11.23
N THR A 10 8.76 -14.28 12.04
CA THR A 10 8.36 -15.38 12.94
C THR A 10 8.02 -14.82 14.31
N ARG A 11 8.83 -13.90 14.84
CA ARG A 11 8.61 -13.34 16.19
C ARG A 11 7.41 -12.38 16.26
N ALA A 12 7.08 -11.71 15.15
CA ALA A 12 5.87 -10.90 15.03
C ALA A 12 4.57 -11.73 15.09
N PHE A 13 4.66 -13.04 14.86
CA PHE A 13 3.51 -13.94 14.81
C PHE A 13 3.62 -15.08 15.83
N CYS A 14 4.65 -15.10 16.68
CA CYS A 14 4.72 -15.99 17.83
C CYS A 14 3.99 -15.36 19.01
N GLU A 15 2.78 -15.83 19.31
CA GLU A 15 2.14 -15.65 20.62
C GLU A 15 1.96 -17.06 21.21
N GLY A 16 2.77 -17.43 22.20
CA GLY A 16 2.60 -18.69 22.93
C GLY A 16 1.90 -18.42 24.24
N GLU A 17 0.73 -19.02 24.47
CA GLU A 17 0.09 -19.02 25.80
C GLU A 17 0.78 -20.05 26.72
N TRP A 18 1.45 -21.04 26.13
CA TRP A 18 2.11 -22.16 26.82
C TRP A 18 3.62 -21.97 26.87
N THR A 19 4.24 -22.39 27.97
CA THR A 19 5.70 -22.44 28.15
C THR A 19 6.17 -23.87 28.23
N ASP A 20 7.30 -24.17 27.59
CA ASP A 20 7.99 -25.46 27.72
C ASP A 20 8.43 -25.72 29.17
N GLU A 21 8.87 -26.95 29.47
CA GLU A 21 9.35 -27.34 30.80
C GLU A 21 10.57 -26.52 31.30
N ARG A 22 11.17 -25.70 30.42
CA ARG A 22 12.31 -24.81 30.71
C ARG A 22 11.89 -23.34 30.82
N GLY A 23 10.59 -23.04 30.74
CA GLY A 23 10.02 -21.70 30.84
C GLY A 23 10.16 -20.85 29.58
N HIS A 24 10.49 -21.45 28.44
CA HIS A 24 10.48 -20.75 27.15
C HIS A 24 9.07 -20.80 26.55
N PRO A 25 8.52 -19.68 26.03
CA PRO A 25 7.22 -19.71 25.38
C PRO A 25 7.27 -20.65 24.17
N GLU A 26 6.38 -21.63 24.12
CA GLU A 26 6.17 -22.45 22.95
C GLU A 26 5.65 -21.53 21.83
N CYS A 27 6.44 -21.42 20.78
CA CYS A 27 6.21 -20.46 19.70
C CYS A 27 5.08 -20.99 18.81
N GLU A 28 3.82 -20.75 19.18
CA GLU A 28 2.71 -20.91 18.25
C GLU A 28 2.74 -19.75 17.27
N PHE A 29 2.81 -20.05 15.98
CA PHE A 29 2.54 -19.06 14.93
C PHE A 29 1.05 -18.71 14.98
N VAL A 30 0.66 -17.84 15.90
CA VAL A 30 -0.68 -17.24 15.99
C VAL A 30 -0.76 -16.16 14.94
N ASN A 31 -0.77 -16.59 13.69
CA ASN A 31 -1.21 -15.73 12.64
C ASN A 31 -2.75 -15.80 12.66
N LYS A 32 -3.45 -14.77 13.15
CA LYS A 32 -4.89 -14.60 12.82
C LYS A 32 -5.11 -14.41 11.31
N TRP A 33 -4.02 -14.26 10.55
CA TRP A 33 -3.96 -14.31 9.09
C TRP A 33 -3.44 -15.66 8.55
N ALA A 34 -3.25 -16.66 9.44
CA ALA A 34 -2.96 -18.02 9.04
C ALA A 34 -4.13 -18.44 8.15
N LEU A 35 -3.78 -18.70 6.92
CA LEU A 35 -4.61 -19.41 5.99
C LEU A 35 -4.88 -20.84 6.43
N MET A 36 -4.52 -21.24 7.65
CA MET A 36 -4.84 -22.52 8.24
C MET A 36 -5.59 -22.30 9.55
N ASP A 37 -6.64 -23.07 9.75
CA ASP A 37 -7.32 -23.17 11.03
C ASP A 37 -6.32 -23.76 12.06
N PRO A 38 -6.00 -23.05 13.15
CA PRO A 38 -5.02 -23.51 14.14
C PRO A 38 -5.46 -24.79 14.85
N VAL A 39 -6.76 -25.10 14.88
CA VAL A 39 -7.31 -26.31 15.51
C VAL A 39 -7.23 -27.52 14.56
N VAL A 40 -7.43 -27.29 13.27
CA VAL A 40 -7.55 -28.37 12.27
C VAL A 40 -6.25 -28.59 11.50
N GLY A 41 -5.32 -27.62 11.52
CA GLY A 41 -4.08 -27.67 10.73
C GLY A 41 -4.32 -27.76 9.22
N GLN A 42 -5.51 -27.34 8.77
CA GLN A 42 -5.91 -27.34 7.37
C GLN A 42 -6.15 -25.94 6.88
N TRP A 43 -5.93 -25.75 5.59
CA TRP A 43 -6.18 -24.46 4.94
C TRP A 43 -7.62 -24.00 5.15
N ASP A 44 -7.77 -22.83 5.76
CA ASP A 44 -9.02 -22.12 6.01
C ASP A 44 -9.77 -22.03 4.69
N GLY A 45 -10.88 -22.76 4.62
CA GLY A 45 -11.53 -23.06 3.36
C GLY A 45 -12.15 -21.83 2.71
N TRP A 46 -12.47 -21.98 1.42
CA TRP A 46 -13.15 -20.94 0.63
C TRP A 46 -14.54 -20.58 1.18
N ASP A 47 -15.08 -21.39 2.08
CA ASP A 47 -16.35 -21.21 2.79
C ASP A 47 -16.34 -20.03 3.77
N LYS A 48 -15.17 -19.63 4.30
CA LYS A 48 -15.05 -18.39 5.09
C LYS A 48 -14.78 -17.15 4.23
N TRP A 49 -14.53 -17.31 2.93
CA TRP A 49 -14.20 -16.22 2.01
C TRP A 49 -15.47 -15.66 1.39
N THR A 50 -15.95 -14.56 1.95
CA THR A 50 -17.10 -13.84 1.40
C THR A 50 -16.66 -12.49 0.86
N PHE A 51 -17.40 -11.95 -0.12
CA PHE A 51 -17.19 -10.56 -0.59
C PHE A 51 -17.12 -9.55 0.58
N ALA A 52 -17.85 -9.84 1.67
CA ALA A 52 -17.89 -9.06 2.90
C ALA A 52 -16.58 -9.06 3.71
N TYR A 53 -15.68 -10.02 3.51
CA TYR A 53 -14.38 -10.09 4.19
C TYR A 53 -13.28 -10.26 3.14
N PRO A 54 -12.84 -9.15 2.50
CA PRO A 54 -11.88 -9.23 1.41
C PRO A 54 -10.54 -9.79 1.93
N PHE A 55 -10.13 -10.90 1.32
CA PHE A 55 -8.96 -11.64 1.73
C PHE A 55 -7.65 -10.88 1.46
N ALA A 56 -6.79 -10.80 2.49
CA ALA A 56 -5.47 -10.16 2.42
C ALA A 56 -5.51 -8.88 1.57
N GLN A 57 -4.58 -8.68 0.62
CA GLN A 57 -4.43 -7.44 -0.16
C GLN A 57 -5.62 -7.06 -1.06
N LEU A 58 -6.66 -7.90 -1.20
CA LEU A 58 -7.90 -7.53 -1.91
C LEU A 58 -8.64 -6.38 -1.22
N TRP A 59 -8.39 -6.18 0.08
CA TRP A 59 -8.83 -5.00 0.83
C TRP A 59 -8.49 -3.71 0.08
N TYR A 60 -7.34 -3.67 -0.61
CA TYR A 60 -6.86 -2.51 -1.33
C TYR A 60 -7.78 -2.16 -2.50
N LEU A 61 -8.27 -3.16 -3.24
CA LEU A 61 -9.17 -2.94 -4.38
C LEU A 61 -10.51 -2.37 -3.92
N VAL A 62 -11.10 -2.98 -2.88
CA VAL A 62 -12.34 -2.48 -2.27
C VAL A 62 -12.13 -1.06 -1.76
N SER A 63 -11.02 -0.82 -1.05
CA SER A 63 -10.67 0.50 -0.54
C SER A 63 -10.49 1.54 -1.65
N LEU A 64 -9.79 1.19 -2.73
CA LEU A 64 -9.57 2.06 -3.87
C LEU A 64 -10.90 2.42 -4.55
N PHE A 65 -11.78 1.44 -4.73
CA PHE A 65 -13.10 1.63 -5.29
C PHE A 65 -13.94 2.57 -4.40
N THR A 66 -14.03 2.30 -3.09
CA THR A 66 -14.75 3.14 -2.13
C THR A 66 -14.22 4.57 -2.10
N LYS A 67 -12.89 4.75 -2.06
CA LYS A 67 -12.24 6.06 -2.11
C LYS A 67 -12.54 6.82 -3.40
N ARG A 68 -12.53 6.14 -4.53
CA ARG A 68 -12.84 6.73 -5.84
C ARG A 68 -14.30 7.14 -5.98
N LEU A 69 -15.21 6.34 -5.42
CA LEU A 69 -16.64 6.62 -5.39
C LEU A 69 -16.98 7.78 -4.45
N TRP A 70 -16.34 7.83 -3.28
CA TRP A 70 -16.56 8.88 -2.26
C TRP A 70 -15.91 10.22 -2.61
N ARG A 71 -14.81 10.20 -3.38
CA ARG A 71 -14.03 11.38 -3.75
C ARG A 71 -14.83 12.62 -4.21
N PRO A 72 -15.78 12.54 -5.17
CA PRO A 72 -16.51 13.74 -5.61
C PRO A 72 -17.21 14.44 -4.45
N PHE A 73 -17.92 13.67 -3.61
CA PHE A 73 -18.57 14.18 -2.41
C PHE A 73 -17.56 14.71 -1.38
N ALA A 74 -16.43 14.02 -1.22
CA ALA A 74 -15.39 14.42 -0.29
C ALA A 74 -14.84 15.82 -0.57
N LEU A 75 -14.69 16.18 -1.85
CA LEU A 75 -14.05 17.43 -2.29
C LEU A 75 -14.98 18.65 -2.25
N GLU A 76 -16.30 18.44 -2.15
CA GLU A 76 -17.28 19.53 -1.97
C GLU A 76 -17.23 20.11 -0.55
N MET A 77 -16.66 19.36 0.42
CA MET A 77 -16.55 19.81 1.81
C MET A 77 -15.43 20.84 2.00
N ARG A 78 -15.76 22.00 2.59
CA ARG A 78 -14.81 23.09 2.87
C ARG A 78 -13.57 22.63 3.64
N TRP A 79 -13.74 21.74 4.63
CA TRP A 79 -12.67 21.27 5.53
C TRP A 79 -12.44 19.76 5.34
N THR A 80 -12.32 19.35 4.08
CA THR A 80 -12.22 17.94 3.64
C THR A 80 -11.23 17.12 4.48
N LEU A 81 -9.98 17.58 4.64
CA LEU A 81 -8.95 16.80 5.33
C LEU A 81 -9.25 16.63 6.82
N LEU A 82 -9.62 17.71 7.52
CA LEU A 82 -9.93 17.64 8.94
C LEU A 82 -11.10 16.69 9.21
N PHE A 83 -12.15 16.79 8.40
CA PHE A 83 -13.32 15.92 8.51
C PHE A 83 -12.92 14.44 8.44
N HIS A 84 -12.11 14.04 7.45
CA HIS A 84 -11.72 12.64 7.29
C HIS A 84 -10.72 12.17 8.35
N VAL A 85 -9.88 13.06 8.89
CA VAL A 85 -9.00 12.71 10.03
C VAL A 85 -9.85 12.41 11.26
N VAL A 86 -10.82 13.27 11.57
CA VAL A 86 -11.75 13.05 12.69
C VAL A 86 -12.56 11.78 12.47
N LEU A 87 -13.11 11.58 11.27
CA LEU A 87 -13.86 10.38 10.93
C LEU A 87 -13.00 9.11 11.07
N GLY A 88 -11.75 9.14 10.61
CA GLY A 88 -10.82 8.02 10.75
C GLY A 88 -10.48 7.70 12.20
N VAL A 89 -10.38 8.70 13.07
CA VAL A 89 -10.21 8.51 14.52
C VAL A 89 -11.47 7.91 15.16
N LEU A 90 -12.65 8.43 14.80
CA LEU A 90 -13.92 7.97 15.36
C LEU A 90 -14.26 6.54 14.95
N VAL A 91 -13.90 6.14 13.72
CA VAL A 91 -14.16 4.78 13.23
C VAL A 91 -13.48 3.71 14.09
N GLY A 92 -12.34 4.05 14.71
CA GLY A 92 -11.63 3.15 15.62
C GLY A 92 -12.36 2.83 16.92
N TYR A 93 -13.39 3.60 17.29
CA TYR A 93 -14.25 3.30 18.45
C TYR A 93 -15.50 2.49 18.08
N THR A 94 -15.64 2.12 16.81
CA THR A 94 -16.76 1.30 16.36
C THR A 94 -16.40 -0.17 16.39
N THR A 95 -17.41 -1.04 16.45
CA THR A 95 -17.24 -2.50 16.33
C THR A 95 -17.10 -2.95 14.87
N ILE A 96 -16.99 -2.00 13.92
CA ILE A 96 -16.78 -2.27 12.51
C ILE A 96 -15.31 -2.66 12.36
N GLY A 97 -15.03 -3.96 12.52
CA GLY A 97 -13.70 -4.52 12.27
C GLY A 97 -13.41 -4.60 10.76
N ARG A 98 -13.02 -5.78 10.29
CA ARG A 98 -12.56 -6.00 8.91
C ARG A 98 -13.66 -6.06 7.84
N PHE A 99 -14.92 -5.92 8.23
CA PHE A 99 -16.06 -5.98 7.31
C PHE A 99 -15.91 -4.96 6.16
N LEU A 100 -15.90 -5.46 4.92
CA LEU A 100 -15.68 -4.74 3.66
C LEU A 100 -14.43 -3.85 3.64
N SER A 101 -13.48 -4.07 4.55
CA SER A 101 -12.36 -3.15 4.77
C SER A 101 -12.78 -1.69 4.99
N ILE A 102 -13.98 -1.46 5.54
CA ILE A 102 -14.52 -0.10 5.74
C ILE A 102 -13.63 0.67 6.72
N HIS A 103 -13.28 0.06 7.85
CA HIS A 103 -12.40 0.67 8.85
C HIS A 103 -11.11 1.22 8.23
N ARG A 104 -10.34 0.33 7.60
CA ARG A 104 -9.08 0.67 6.92
C ARG A 104 -9.30 1.70 5.80
N SER A 105 -10.41 1.61 5.05
CA SER A 105 -10.70 2.56 3.97
C SER A 105 -10.94 3.98 4.47
N THR A 106 -11.69 4.12 5.57
CA THR A 106 -11.97 5.39 6.23
C THR A 106 -10.70 5.97 6.83
N VAL A 107 -9.93 5.16 7.55
CA VAL A 107 -8.65 5.57 8.16
C VAL A 107 -7.64 6.04 7.11
N HIS A 108 -7.58 5.39 5.95
CA HIS A 108 -6.65 5.79 4.89
C HIS A 108 -7.17 6.91 3.96
N MET A 109 -8.42 7.35 4.12
CA MET A 109 -9.03 8.38 3.28
C MET A 109 -8.31 9.74 3.34
N PRO A 110 -7.87 10.24 4.52
CA PRO A 110 -7.12 11.50 4.61
C PRO A 110 -5.85 11.50 3.75
N TYR A 111 -5.10 10.39 3.72
CA TYR A 111 -3.90 10.28 2.89
C TYR A 111 -4.23 10.31 1.40
N PHE A 112 -5.29 9.61 1.00
CA PHE A 112 -5.75 9.59 -0.40
C PHE A 112 -6.17 10.99 -0.87
N LEU A 113 -6.95 11.71 -0.05
CA LEU A 113 -7.39 13.06 -0.36
C LEU A 113 -6.25 14.07 -0.30
N CYS A 114 -5.31 13.93 0.64
CA CYS A 114 -4.12 14.76 0.73
C CYS A 114 -3.29 14.65 -0.55
N GLY A 115 -2.98 13.43 -1.02
CA GLY A 115 -2.27 13.22 -2.28
C GLY A 115 -3.02 13.77 -3.50
N PHE A 116 -4.35 13.68 -3.50
CA PHE A 116 -5.17 14.28 -4.56
C PHE A 116 -5.11 15.81 -4.55
N LEU A 117 -5.24 16.44 -3.38
CA LEU A 117 -5.16 17.90 -3.22
C LEU A 117 -3.76 18.43 -3.56
N MET A 118 -2.70 17.73 -3.13
CA MET A 118 -1.31 18.04 -3.50
C MET A 118 -1.13 18.06 -5.02
N ARG A 119 -1.70 17.08 -5.72
CA ARG A 119 -1.71 17.06 -7.19
C ARG A 119 -2.54 18.18 -7.80
N LYS A 120 -3.72 18.48 -7.24
CA LYS A 120 -4.62 19.55 -7.73
C LYS A 120 -3.98 20.94 -7.61
N HIS A 121 -3.28 21.21 -6.51
CA HIS A 121 -2.64 22.49 -6.23
C HIS A 121 -1.17 22.57 -6.68
N ALA A 122 -0.67 21.55 -7.40
CA ALA A 122 0.73 21.43 -7.80
C ALA A 122 1.72 21.61 -6.63
N CYS A 123 1.30 21.27 -5.41
CA CYS A 123 2.09 21.37 -4.20
C CYS A 123 2.48 19.95 -3.78
N PHE A 124 3.61 19.47 -4.31
CA PHE A 124 4.19 18.20 -3.90
C PHE A 124 5.31 18.41 -2.88
N PHE A 125 5.71 17.36 -2.16
CA PHE A 125 6.82 17.46 -1.21
C PHE A 125 8.10 17.93 -1.93
N PRO A 126 8.81 18.93 -1.42
CA PRO A 126 10.01 19.44 -2.06
C PRO A 126 11.14 18.41 -2.01
N SER A 127 11.87 18.25 -3.11
CA SER A 127 13.05 17.40 -3.16
C SER A 127 14.23 18.05 -2.44
N ALA A 128 15.03 17.25 -1.73
CA ALA A 128 16.28 17.69 -1.11
C ALA A 128 17.35 17.97 -2.18
N LYS A 129 17.64 19.26 -2.43
CA LYS A 129 18.60 19.69 -3.47
C LYS A 129 20.05 19.64 -3.00
N THR A 130 20.32 20.01 -1.74
CA THR A 130 21.68 20.08 -1.20
C THR A 130 22.13 18.74 -0.59
N PRO A 131 23.44 18.42 -0.59
CA PRO A 131 23.94 17.20 0.03
C PRO A 131 23.64 17.15 1.53
N LEU A 132 23.67 18.30 2.22
CA LEU A 132 23.29 18.41 3.62
C LEU A 132 21.81 18.08 3.83
N ALA A 133 20.90 18.61 3.00
CA ALA A 133 19.48 18.29 3.09
C ALA A 133 19.21 16.79 2.84
N LYS A 134 19.95 16.17 1.91
CA LYS A 134 19.87 14.72 1.68
C LYS A 134 20.36 13.93 2.91
N ALA A 135 21.49 14.32 3.50
CA ALA A 135 22.01 13.69 4.72
C ALA A 135 21.00 13.80 5.88
N MET A 136 20.40 14.98 6.07
CA MET A 136 19.36 15.20 7.08
C MET A 136 18.09 14.37 6.81
N ALA A 137 17.65 14.26 5.55
CA ALA A 137 16.50 13.43 5.19
C ALA A 137 16.78 11.93 5.41
N VAL A 138 17.99 11.46 5.11
CA VAL A 138 18.43 10.09 5.44
C VAL A 138 18.47 9.89 6.96
N ALA A 139 19.05 10.81 7.72
CA ALA A 139 19.10 10.73 9.17
C ALA A 139 17.68 10.70 9.79
N ALA A 140 16.78 11.54 9.29
CA ALA A 140 15.38 11.55 9.72
C ALA A 140 14.67 10.23 9.36
N LEU A 141 14.92 9.66 8.18
CA LEU A 141 14.35 8.37 7.79
C LEU A 141 14.87 7.24 8.70
N VAL A 142 16.18 7.18 8.95
CA VAL A 142 16.80 6.21 9.86
C VAL A 142 16.24 6.36 11.28
N PHE A 143 16.06 7.60 11.75
CA PHE A 143 15.44 7.88 13.04
C PHE A 143 14.00 7.37 13.10
N ASN A 144 13.17 7.68 12.10
CA ASN A 144 11.77 7.21 12.05
C ASN A 144 11.66 5.68 12.06
N VAL A 145 12.49 5.01 11.25
CA VAL A 145 12.54 3.54 11.21
C VAL A 145 13.05 3.00 12.54
N GLY A 146 14.09 3.60 13.13
CA GLY A 146 14.61 3.23 14.44
C GLY A 146 13.56 3.35 15.54
N CYS A 147 12.79 4.43 15.57
CA CYS A 147 11.66 4.60 16.50
C CYS A 147 10.59 3.53 16.30
N ALA A 148 10.21 3.20 15.06
CA ALA A 148 9.23 2.16 14.78
C ALA A 148 9.70 0.77 15.20
N LEU A 149 10.98 0.48 14.96
CA LEU A 149 11.62 -0.76 15.40
C LEU A 149 11.68 -0.85 16.92
N MET A 150 12.12 0.21 17.61
CA MET A 150 12.15 0.26 19.06
C MET A 150 10.74 0.10 19.66
N ALA A 151 9.73 0.75 19.08
CA ALA A 151 8.36 0.63 19.54
C ALA A 151 7.82 -0.80 19.37
N SER A 152 8.18 -1.49 18.29
CA SER A 152 7.76 -2.88 18.04
C SER A 152 8.53 -3.89 18.90
N PHE A 153 9.86 -3.75 19.02
CA PHE A 153 10.72 -4.76 19.67
C PHE A 153 10.96 -4.52 21.16
N THR A 154 11.08 -3.26 21.58
CA THR A 154 11.37 -2.90 22.97
C THR A 154 10.09 -2.69 23.77
N TYR A 155 9.10 -2.06 23.17
CA TYR A 155 7.82 -1.74 23.83
C TYR A 155 6.71 -2.74 23.51
N GLY A 156 6.99 -3.77 22.71
CA GLY A 156 6.05 -4.84 22.40
C GLY A 156 4.77 -4.36 21.71
N MET A 157 4.83 -3.29 20.92
CA MET A 157 3.65 -2.85 20.17
C MET A 157 3.25 -3.92 19.15
N ARG A 158 1.97 -4.28 19.19
CA ARG A 158 1.32 -5.17 18.23
C ARG A 158 1.51 -4.67 16.80
N VAL A 159 1.70 -5.58 15.85
CA VAL A 159 1.94 -5.23 14.44
C VAL A 159 0.71 -4.57 13.81
N GLU A 160 -0.47 -4.91 14.32
CA GLU A 160 -1.78 -4.37 13.94
C GLU A 160 -1.84 -2.84 14.04
N VAL A 161 -1.07 -2.24 14.96
CA VAL A 161 -0.91 -0.78 15.12
C VAL A 161 -0.46 -0.13 13.82
N TRP A 162 0.44 -0.79 13.07
CA TRP A 162 0.98 -0.28 11.82
C TRP A 162 0.03 -0.48 10.62
N PHE A 163 -0.87 -1.47 10.70
CA PHE A 163 -1.83 -1.76 9.64
C PHE A 163 -3.09 -0.88 9.69
N GLN A 164 -3.39 -0.28 10.86
CA GLN A 164 -4.53 0.62 11.09
C GLN A 164 -5.85 0.04 10.56
N SER A 165 -6.05 -1.26 10.78
CA SER A 165 -7.14 -2.01 10.16
C SER A 165 -8.23 -2.47 11.08
N ASP A 166 -7.89 -2.57 12.34
CA ASP A 166 -8.72 -3.13 13.39
C ASP A 166 -9.07 -2.01 14.38
N PRO A 167 -10.17 -2.14 15.12
CA PRO A 167 -10.62 -1.10 16.02
C PRO A 167 -9.72 -0.97 17.25
N HIS A 168 -9.86 0.14 17.99
CA HIS A 168 -8.98 0.52 19.08
C HIS A 168 -9.02 -0.46 20.26
N ASP A 169 -10.14 -1.14 20.48
CA ASP A 169 -10.31 -2.15 21.53
C ASP A 169 -9.49 -3.41 21.24
N GLU A 170 -9.50 -3.89 20.00
CA GLU A 170 -8.68 -5.04 19.57
C GLU A 170 -7.19 -4.71 19.56
N VAL A 171 -6.82 -3.50 19.10
CA VAL A 171 -5.41 -3.11 18.91
C VAL A 171 -4.75 -2.69 20.22
N TYR A 172 -5.43 -1.88 21.04
CA TYR A 172 -4.85 -1.28 22.25
C TYR A 172 -5.35 -1.92 23.56
N GLY A 173 -6.30 -2.85 23.50
CA GLY A 173 -6.81 -3.58 24.66
C GLY A 173 -7.33 -2.61 25.74
N THR A 174 -6.78 -2.71 26.95
CA THR A 174 -7.17 -1.85 28.09
C THR A 174 -6.94 -0.36 27.87
N ARG A 175 -6.11 0.04 26.88
CA ARG A 175 -5.80 1.44 26.56
C ARG A 175 -6.64 2.01 25.42
N TRP A 176 -7.70 1.32 24.99
CA TRP A 176 -8.54 1.70 23.85
C TRP A 176 -9.09 3.13 23.94
N ALA A 177 -9.37 3.64 25.15
CA ALA A 177 -9.84 5.00 25.38
C ALA A 177 -8.85 6.08 24.90
N TYR A 178 -7.56 5.77 24.84
CA TYR A 178 -6.51 6.64 24.29
C TYR A 178 -6.24 6.37 22.80
N GLY A 179 -7.01 5.48 22.15
CA GLY A 179 -6.82 5.09 20.76
C GLY A 179 -6.82 6.28 19.80
N ALA A 180 -7.65 7.30 20.06
CA ALA A 180 -7.64 8.53 19.30
C ALA A 180 -6.28 9.24 19.25
N LEU A 181 -5.59 9.32 20.41
CA LEU A 181 -4.29 9.94 20.49
C LEU A 181 -3.24 9.14 19.73
N TYR A 182 -3.25 7.81 19.89
CA TYR A 182 -2.36 6.92 19.14
C TYR A 182 -2.58 7.04 17.63
N GLN A 183 -3.83 7.06 17.18
CA GLN A 183 -4.17 7.19 15.77
C GLN A 183 -3.72 8.55 15.19
N LEU A 184 -3.87 9.65 15.94
CA LEU A 184 -3.35 10.96 15.53
C LEU A 184 -1.82 10.98 15.44
N CYS A 185 -1.12 10.36 16.40
CA CYS A 185 0.33 10.19 16.35
C CYS A 185 0.76 9.36 15.13
N LEU A 186 0.03 8.29 14.80
CA LEU A 186 0.29 7.48 13.61
C LEU A 186 0.02 8.25 12.32
N TYR A 187 -1.01 9.10 12.27
CA TYR A 187 -1.24 10.01 11.14
C TYR A 187 -0.04 10.92 10.91
N ALA A 188 0.43 11.60 11.97
CA ALA A 188 1.58 12.48 11.92
C ALA A 188 2.86 11.74 11.51
N TRP A 189 3.13 10.59 12.13
CA TRP A 189 4.30 9.77 11.85
C TRP A 189 4.32 9.27 10.40
N THR A 190 3.19 8.77 9.88
CA THR A 190 3.09 8.30 8.49
C THR A 190 3.27 9.46 7.51
N PHE A 191 2.68 10.63 7.80
CA PHE A 191 2.85 11.82 6.96
C PHE A 191 4.30 12.30 6.93
N PHE A 192 4.99 12.31 8.09
CA PHE A 192 6.39 12.70 8.18
C PHE A 192 7.32 11.68 7.48
N THR A 193 7.04 10.38 7.65
CA THR A 193 7.76 9.31 6.94
C THR A 193 7.57 9.45 5.42
N MET A 194 6.35 9.73 4.97
CA MET A 194 6.05 9.98 3.56
C MET A 194 6.82 11.20 3.04
N MET A 195 6.84 12.30 3.78
CA MET A 195 7.58 13.52 3.44
C MET A 195 9.09 13.25 3.33
N THR A 196 9.70 12.54 4.29
CA THR A 196 11.13 12.21 4.26
C THR A 196 11.50 11.30 3.09
N VAL A 197 10.67 10.31 2.79
CA VAL A 197 10.86 9.43 1.62
C VAL A 197 10.77 10.22 0.32
N PHE A 198 9.75 11.05 0.15
CA PHE A 198 9.60 11.84 -1.08
C PHE A 198 10.65 12.93 -1.23
N ALA A 199 11.13 13.51 -0.13
CA ALA A 199 12.24 14.48 -0.17
C ALA A 199 13.55 13.85 -0.68
N LEU A 200 13.76 12.54 -0.51
CA LEU A 200 14.92 11.83 -1.04
C LEU A 200 14.81 11.50 -2.54
N ILE A 201 13.61 11.57 -3.11
CA ILE A 201 13.37 11.27 -4.52
C ILE A 201 13.65 12.54 -5.33
N PRO A 202 14.62 12.52 -6.27
CA PRO A 202 14.93 13.69 -7.08
C PRO A 202 13.79 14.02 -8.05
N GLU A 203 13.60 15.32 -8.27
CA GLU A 203 12.68 15.84 -9.29
C GLU A 203 13.08 15.33 -10.69
N PRO A 204 12.11 15.01 -11.57
CA PRO A 204 12.41 14.53 -12.92
C PRO A 204 13.30 15.47 -13.72
N GLU A 205 13.10 16.79 -13.55
CA GLU A 205 13.90 17.84 -14.20
C GLU A 205 15.36 17.80 -13.76
N ALA A 206 15.62 17.58 -12.46
CA ALA A 206 16.98 17.50 -11.92
C ALA A 206 17.76 16.29 -12.46
N VAL A 207 17.08 15.25 -12.95
CA VAL A 207 17.68 14.06 -13.58
C VAL A 207 17.77 14.21 -15.11
N GLY A 208 17.19 15.27 -15.68
CA GLY A 208 17.15 15.51 -17.12
C GLY A 208 16.09 14.68 -17.85
N VAL A 209 14.99 14.33 -17.19
CA VAL A 209 13.87 13.62 -17.81
C VAL A 209 13.03 14.57 -18.64
N VAL A 210 12.92 14.30 -19.94
CA VAL A 210 12.08 15.08 -20.86
C VAL A 210 10.74 14.36 -21.06
N TYR A 211 9.64 15.03 -20.74
CA TYR A 211 8.30 14.55 -21.04
C TYR A 211 7.89 14.99 -22.45
N ALA A 212 7.52 14.05 -23.30
CA ALA A 212 7.00 14.34 -24.63
C ALA A 212 5.53 14.78 -24.49
N GLY A 213 5.28 16.08 -24.57
CA GLY A 213 3.94 16.67 -24.49
C GLY A 213 3.68 17.28 -23.13
N GLU A 214 3.99 18.56 -23.01
CA GLU A 214 3.45 19.43 -21.97
C GLU A 214 1.98 19.72 -22.29
N GLU A 215 1.12 18.70 -22.24
CA GLU A 215 -0.26 18.94 -21.86
C GLU A 215 -0.26 18.98 -20.34
N THR A 216 -0.16 20.19 -19.80
CA THR A 216 -0.81 20.49 -18.52
C THR A 216 -2.19 19.87 -18.61
N LEU A 217 -2.42 18.76 -17.89
CA LEU A 217 -3.74 18.12 -17.86
C LEU A 217 -4.75 19.23 -17.58
N PRO A 218 -5.60 19.63 -18.53
CA PRO A 218 -6.67 20.54 -18.19
C PRO A 218 -7.54 19.70 -17.25
N LEU A 219 -7.58 20.10 -15.98
CA LEU A 219 -8.63 19.69 -15.07
C LEU A 219 -9.94 20.17 -15.70
N LYS A 220 -10.52 19.32 -16.54
CA LYS A 220 -11.84 19.54 -17.12
C LYS A 220 -12.82 19.54 -15.94
N GLY A 221 -13.26 20.73 -15.54
CA GLY A 221 -14.12 20.96 -14.38
C GLY A 221 -13.75 22.13 -13.47
N ALA A 222 -12.75 22.95 -13.81
CA ALA A 222 -12.59 24.26 -13.18
C ALA A 222 -12.88 25.33 -14.24
N ASP A 223 -14.15 25.73 -14.34
CA ASP A 223 -14.53 26.96 -15.02
C ASP A 223 -13.94 28.13 -14.21
N VAL A 224 -12.70 28.49 -14.52
CA VAL A 224 -12.14 29.77 -14.14
C VAL A 224 -12.49 30.72 -15.29
N GLU A 225 -13.52 31.53 -15.08
CA GLU A 225 -13.82 32.68 -15.92
C GLU A 225 -12.54 33.50 -16.13
N GLY A 226 -12.10 33.65 -17.39
CA GLY A 226 -11.10 34.66 -17.76
C GLY A 226 -9.85 34.22 -18.52
N GLN A 227 -9.74 33.00 -19.08
CA GLN A 227 -8.64 32.69 -20.00
C GLN A 227 -9.02 32.86 -21.48
N THR A 228 -8.36 33.84 -22.09
CA THR A 228 -8.40 34.22 -23.51
C THR A 228 -8.07 33.02 -24.41
N LYS A 229 -8.88 32.83 -25.46
CA LYS A 229 -8.70 31.78 -26.48
C LYS A 229 -7.34 31.93 -27.20
N THR A 230 -6.46 30.96 -27.04
CA THR A 230 -5.24 30.79 -27.88
C THR A 230 -5.50 29.67 -28.90
N PRO A 231 -5.04 29.79 -30.17
CA PRO A 231 -5.57 29.00 -31.27
C PRO A 231 -5.13 27.53 -31.25
N SER A 232 -5.98 26.70 -31.87
CA SER A 232 -5.93 25.25 -31.96
C SER A 232 -4.57 24.68 -32.38
N ALA A 233 -3.95 23.89 -31.50
CA ALA A 233 -2.81 23.04 -31.83
C ALA A 233 -3.25 21.83 -32.68
N PRO A 234 -2.35 21.26 -33.52
CA PRO A 234 -2.68 20.16 -34.42
C PRO A 234 -2.97 18.89 -33.63
N LYS A 235 -3.89 18.05 -34.15
CA LYS A 235 -4.29 16.75 -33.58
C LYS A 235 -3.07 15.83 -33.36
N ALA A 236 -2.44 15.92 -32.20
CA ALA A 236 -1.45 14.96 -31.75
C ALA A 236 -2.19 13.66 -31.39
N ASN A 237 -1.77 12.57 -32.03
CA ASN A 237 -2.28 11.23 -31.80
C ASN A 237 -2.52 10.95 -30.31
N ALA A 238 -3.73 10.54 -29.96
CA ALA A 238 -4.24 10.22 -28.61
C ALA A 238 -3.56 9.00 -27.93
N ARG A 239 -2.31 8.70 -28.30
CA ARG A 239 -1.49 7.60 -27.79
C ARG A 239 -0.13 8.07 -27.26
N ALA A 240 -0.01 9.35 -26.89
CA ALA A 240 1.07 9.80 -26.02
C ALA A 240 0.87 9.12 -24.65
N GLY A 241 1.70 8.12 -24.35
CA GLY A 241 1.63 7.43 -23.07
C GLY A 241 1.84 8.41 -21.92
N LYS A 242 1.15 8.17 -20.80
CA LYS A 242 1.24 8.92 -19.52
C LYS A 242 2.68 9.12 -18.97
N TYR A 243 3.68 8.50 -19.59
CA TYR A 243 5.09 8.54 -19.22
C TYR A 243 5.95 8.85 -20.45
N GLY A 244 7.01 9.64 -20.27
CA GLY A 244 8.02 9.88 -21.32
C GLY A 244 8.58 8.58 -21.90
N LYS A 245 8.90 8.57 -23.19
CA LYS A 245 9.49 7.39 -23.84
C LYS A 245 10.97 7.31 -23.49
N GLU A 246 11.45 6.11 -23.18
CA GLU A 246 12.88 5.87 -22.84
C GLU A 246 13.82 6.22 -23.97
N ARG A 247 13.38 6.05 -25.22
CA ARG A 247 14.15 6.37 -26.42
C ARG A 247 14.35 7.88 -26.62
N ASP A 248 13.47 8.70 -26.03
CA ASP A 248 13.48 10.15 -26.17
C ASP A 248 14.40 10.80 -25.11
N GLN A 249 15.04 10.02 -24.23
CA GLN A 249 15.93 10.52 -23.18
C GLN A 249 17.40 10.51 -23.62
N ALA A 250 18.11 11.61 -23.40
CA ALA A 250 19.53 11.75 -23.71
C ALA A 250 20.43 10.96 -22.73
N THR A 251 20.15 11.06 -21.43
CA THR A 251 21.05 10.54 -20.38
C THR A 251 20.64 9.14 -19.89
N MET A 252 21.62 8.29 -19.58
CA MET A 252 21.36 6.97 -18.98
C MET A 252 20.66 7.06 -17.62
N ALA A 253 20.99 8.06 -16.81
CA ALA A 253 20.32 8.34 -15.54
C ALA A 253 18.81 8.60 -15.73
N ALA A 254 18.43 9.40 -16.73
CA ALA A 254 17.02 9.65 -17.08
C ALA A 254 16.30 8.37 -17.55
N LYS A 255 16.98 7.51 -18.31
CA LYS A 255 16.45 6.19 -18.72
C LYS A 255 16.20 5.28 -17.52
N VAL A 256 17.17 5.19 -16.60
CA VAL A 256 17.04 4.39 -15.37
C VAL A 256 15.91 4.92 -14.50
N TYR A 257 15.85 6.23 -14.30
CA TYR A 257 14.78 6.89 -13.54
C TYR A 257 13.39 6.55 -14.12
N LEU A 258 13.20 6.68 -15.43
CA LEU A 258 11.94 6.32 -16.09
C LEU A 258 11.61 4.84 -15.97
N ARG A 259 12.61 3.94 -16.03
CA ARG A 259 12.38 2.51 -15.82
C ARG A 259 11.91 2.23 -14.40
N CYS A 260 12.58 2.79 -13.41
CA CYS A 260 12.19 2.69 -12.00
C CYS A 260 10.78 3.24 -11.78
N ALA A 261 10.43 4.39 -12.36
CA ALA A 261 9.09 4.96 -12.28
C ALA A 261 8.03 4.07 -12.94
N LYS A 262 8.31 3.50 -14.12
CA LYS A 262 7.40 2.57 -14.81
C LYS A 262 7.22 1.25 -14.05
N TRP A 263 8.29 0.73 -13.47
CA TRP A 263 8.22 -0.47 -12.64
C TRP A 263 7.47 -0.19 -11.35
N GLY A 264 7.75 0.93 -10.67
CA GLY A 264 7.02 1.41 -9.50
C GLY A 264 5.52 1.59 -9.76
N ALA A 265 5.14 2.13 -10.93
CA ALA A 265 3.73 2.21 -11.31
C ALA A 265 3.06 0.83 -11.49
N ARG A 266 3.85 -0.21 -11.78
CA ARG A 266 3.37 -1.58 -11.97
C ARG A 266 3.47 -2.45 -10.73
N THR A 267 4.15 -2.04 -9.66
CA THR A 267 4.27 -2.84 -8.43
C THR A 267 2.93 -3.06 -7.73
N LEU A 268 1.90 -2.27 -8.07
CA LEU A 268 0.54 -2.50 -7.60
C LEU A 268 -0.02 -3.87 -8.04
N TYR A 269 0.31 -4.31 -9.26
CA TYR A 269 -0.16 -5.58 -9.81
C TYR A 269 0.37 -6.79 -9.01
N PRO A 270 1.69 -6.95 -8.80
CA PRO A 270 2.19 -8.01 -7.93
C PRO A 270 1.73 -7.81 -6.49
N PHE A 271 1.66 -6.58 -5.96
CA PHE A 271 1.19 -6.34 -4.59
C PHE A 271 -0.23 -6.89 -4.35
N VAL A 272 -1.17 -6.68 -5.27
CA VAL A 272 -2.54 -7.18 -5.09
C VAL A 272 -2.64 -8.67 -5.45
N MET A 273 -1.98 -9.13 -6.51
CA MET A 273 -2.22 -10.46 -7.07
C MET A 273 -1.31 -11.56 -6.54
N HIS A 274 -0.16 -11.24 -5.93
CA HIS A 274 0.78 -12.27 -5.48
C HIS A 274 0.14 -13.25 -4.50
N ILE A 275 -0.68 -12.76 -3.56
CA ILE A 275 -1.28 -13.66 -2.57
C ILE A 275 -2.25 -14.62 -3.24
N ALA A 276 -3.10 -14.18 -4.19
CA ALA A 276 -3.97 -15.08 -4.93
C ALA A 276 -3.17 -16.21 -5.64
N VAL A 277 -2.00 -15.89 -6.20
CA VAL A 277 -1.11 -16.90 -6.81
C VAL A 277 -0.54 -17.84 -5.75
N LEU A 278 -0.04 -17.31 -4.62
CA LEU A 278 0.51 -18.11 -3.52
C LEU A 278 -0.56 -19.04 -2.90
N LEU A 279 -1.81 -18.58 -2.81
CA LEU A 279 -2.95 -19.39 -2.37
C LEU A 279 -3.22 -20.57 -3.30
N LEU A 280 -3.23 -20.32 -4.61
CA LEU A 280 -3.44 -21.38 -5.61
C LEU A 280 -2.31 -22.41 -5.52
N VAL A 281 -1.06 -21.96 -5.43
CA VAL A 281 0.08 -22.85 -5.22
C VAL A 281 -0.11 -23.66 -3.95
N ALA A 282 -0.40 -23.01 -2.82
CA ALA A 282 -0.57 -23.70 -1.55
C ALA A 282 -1.68 -24.75 -1.58
N ARG A 283 -2.86 -24.40 -2.10
CA ARG A 283 -4.03 -25.27 -2.15
C ARG A 283 -3.82 -26.50 -3.04
N TYR A 284 -3.24 -26.31 -4.23
CA TYR A 284 -3.12 -27.39 -5.21
C TYR A 284 -1.86 -28.24 -5.05
N THR A 285 -0.81 -27.68 -4.45
CA THR A 285 0.50 -28.37 -4.40
C THR A 285 0.95 -28.72 -2.98
N ARG A 286 0.21 -28.31 -1.94
CA ARG A 286 0.59 -28.50 -0.52
C ARG A 286 2.02 -28.00 -0.24
N TRP A 287 2.46 -27.00 -1.00
CA TRP A 287 3.86 -26.56 -1.05
C TRP A 287 4.42 -26.19 0.32
N TYR A 288 3.56 -25.57 1.13
CA TYR A 288 3.87 -25.01 2.44
C TYR A 288 3.65 -25.99 3.60
N ASP A 289 3.10 -27.18 3.40
CA ASP A 289 2.77 -28.08 4.51
C ASP A 289 4.03 -28.51 5.29
N ILE A 290 5.15 -28.68 4.58
CA ILE A 290 6.45 -29.05 5.17
C ILE A 290 7.04 -27.99 6.11
N THR A 291 6.67 -26.72 5.97
CA THR A 291 7.16 -25.68 6.88
C THR A 291 6.49 -25.76 8.26
N TRP A 292 5.45 -26.59 8.37
CA TRP A 292 4.67 -26.80 9.59
C TRP A 292 4.89 -28.18 10.20
N THR A 293 5.23 -29.19 9.38
CA THR A 293 5.40 -30.58 9.85
C THR A 293 6.83 -30.97 10.17
N THR A 294 7.80 -30.11 9.85
CA THR A 294 9.23 -30.46 9.88
C THR A 294 10.03 -29.41 10.63
N ASP A 295 10.94 -29.84 11.52
CA ASP A 295 11.79 -28.95 12.31
C ASP A 295 12.61 -28.03 11.39
N GLY A 296 12.67 -26.73 11.73
CA GLY A 296 13.34 -25.69 10.95
C GLY A 296 14.86 -25.90 10.79
N LYS A 297 15.45 -26.84 11.53
CA LYS A 297 16.84 -27.27 11.38
C LYS A 297 17.07 -28.19 10.17
N ASP A 298 16.02 -28.76 9.59
CA ASP A 298 16.14 -29.62 8.42
C ASP A 298 16.52 -28.80 7.16
N ALA A 299 17.49 -29.30 6.41
CA ALA A 299 17.93 -28.73 5.14
C ALA A 299 16.78 -28.65 4.11
N SER A 300 15.80 -29.56 4.20
CA SER A 300 14.62 -29.59 3.32
C SER A 300 13.77 -28.30 3.43
N VAL A 301 13.62 -27.77 4.64
CA VAL A 301 12.90 -26.51 4.93
C VAL A 301 13.67 -25.32 4.35
N SER A 302 14.99 -25.30 4.52
CA SER A 302 15.85 -24.23 3.98
C SER A 302 15.82 -24.19 2.45
N VAL A 303 15.90 -25.34 1.79
CA VAL A 303 15.80 -25.44 0.31
C VAL A 303 14.45 -24.93 -0.17
N LYS A 304 13.36 -25.29 0.51
CA LYS A 304 12.01 -24.81 0.15
C LYS A 304 11.80 -23.32 0.41
N ALA A 305 12.44 -22.75 1.44
CA ALA A 305 12.43 -21.31 1.67
C ALA A 305 13.12 -20.55 0.52
N VAL A 306 14.27 -21.05 0.05
CA VAL A 306 14.97 -20.47 -1.12
C VAL A 306 14.11 -20.56 -2.38
N TRP A 307 13.51 -21.72 -2.64
CA TRP A 307 12.60 -21.88 -3.78
C TRP A 307 11.37 -20.97 -3.69
N THR A 308 10.83 -20.76 -2.49
CA THR A 308 9.72 -19.84 -2.27
C THR A 308 10.11 -18.40 -2.59
N LEU A 309 11.34 -17.98 -2.24
CA LEU A 309 11.83 -16.66 -2.64
C LEU A 309 12.02 -16.53 -4.15
N LEU A 310 12.59 -17.56 -4.80
CA LEU A 310 12.74 -17.57 -6.25
C LEU A 310 11.37 -17.49 -6.94
N MET A 311 10.40 -18.25 -6.44
CA MET A 311 9.02 -18.22 -6.92
C MET A 311 8.39 -16.83 -6.72
N ALA A 312 8.55 -16.21 -5.56
CA ALA A 312 8.06 -14.86 -5.28
C ALA A 312 8.69 -13.80 -6.21
N TYR A 313 10.00 -13.91 -6.47
CA TYR A 313 10.70 -13.04 -7.42
C TYR A 313 10.16 -13.22 -8.85
N THR A 314 10.04 -14.48 -9.30
CA THR A 314 9.50 -14.80 -10.63
C THR A 314 8.07 -14.31 -10.78
N PHE A 315 7.19 -14.55 -9.81
CA PHE A 315 5.82 -14.04 -9.84
C PHE A 315 5.78 -12.52 -9.85
N THR A 316 6.65 -11.84 -9.09
CA THR A 316 6.71 -10.37 -9.11
C THR A 316 7.04 -9.85 -10.51
N ILE A 317 7.98 -10.48 -11.20
CA ILE A 317 8.31 -10.12 -12.59
C ILE A 317 7.14 -10.39 -13.51
N VAL A 318 6.59 -11.62 -13.49
CA VAL A 318 5.50 -12.05 -14.37
C VAL A 318 4.27 -11.15 -14.21
N LEU A 319 3.88 -10.85 -12.97
CA LEU A 319 2.74 -10.00 -12.66
C LEU A 319 2.97 -8.53 -13.03
N SER A 320 4.24 -8.12 -13.21
CA SER A 320 4.62 -6.77 -13.68
C SER A 320 4.74 -6.67 -15.20
N LEU A 321 4.53 -7.76 -15.94
CA LEU A 321 4.59 -7.77 -17.40
C LEU A 321 3.37 -7.07 -18.02
N LYS A 322 3.60 -6.41 -19.17
CA LYS A 322 2.56 -5.72 -19.95
C LYS A 322 1.30 -6.55 -20.26
N PRO A 323 1.37 -7.84 -20.66
CA PRO A 323 0.17 -8.65 -20.89
C PRO A 323 -0.70 -8.78 -19.64
N VAL A 324 -0.10 -9.03 -18.47
CA VAL A 324 -0.84 -9.14 -17.20
C VAL A 324 -1.45 -7.80 -16.83
N VAL A 325 -0.68 -6.72 -16.97
CA VAL A 325 -1.17 -5.34 -16.76
C VAL A 325 -2.36 -5.05 -17.67
N GLY A 326 -2.30 -5.43 -18.94
CA GLY A 326 -3.40 -5.24 -19.90
C GLY A 326 -4.66 -6.01 -19.50
N LEU A 327 -4.51 -7.27 -19.11
CA LEU A 327 -5.61 -8.15 -18.72
C LEU A 327 -6.33 -7.64 -17.46
N PHE A 328 -5.58 -7.23 -16.44
CA PHE A 328 -6.13 -6.80 -15.15
C PHE A 328 -6.32 -5.28 -15.02
N LYS A 329 -6.07 -4.51 -16.09
CA LYS A 329 -6.20 -3.06 -16.08
C LYS A 329 -7.59 -2.60 -15.66
N TRP A 330 -8.63 -3.26 -16.15
CA TRP A 330 -10.01 -2.93 -15.81
C TRP A 330 -10.29 -3.10 -14.31
N LEU A 331 -9.67 -4.09 -13.67
CA LEU A 331 -9.86 -4.39 -12.25
C LEU A 331 -9.05 -3.44 -11.34
N LEU A 332 -7.77 -3.22 -11.66
CA LEU A 332 -6.84 -2.45 -10.81
C LEU A 332 -6.90 -0.93 -11.08
N GLU A 333 -7.27 -0.55 -12.30
CA GLU A 333 -7.42 0.84 -12.74
C GLU A 333 -8.80 1.07 -13.36
N PRO A 334 -9.91 0.83 -12.63
CA PRO A 334 -11.24 0.97 -13.20
C PRO A 334 -11.51 2.41 -13.62
N ASN A 335 -11.92 2.59 -14.88
CA ASN A 335 -12.29 3.90 -15.39
C ASN A 335 -13.71 4.25 -14.90
N ILE A 336 -13.77 4.98 -13.79
CA ILE A 336 -15.03 5.45 -13.19
C ILE A 336 -15.51 6.79 -13.79
N SER A 337 -14.76 7.41 -14.70
CA SER A 337 -15.17 8.67 -15.36
C SER A 337 -16.56 8.63 -16.00
N PRO A 338 -17.02 7.51 -16.61
CA PRO A 338 -18.37 7.43 -17.16
C PRO A 338 -19.48 7.56 -16.10
N LEU A 339 -19.25 7.13 -14.86
CA LEU A 339 -20.26 7.14 -13.80
C LEU A 339 -20.60 8.57 -13.31
N PHE A 340 -19.72 9.52 -13.59
CA PHE A 340 -19.85 10.92 -13.22
C PHE A 340 -20.05 11.83 -14.44
N ASN A 341 -20.43 11.26 -15.59
CA ASN A 341 -20.76 12.04 -16.77
C ASN A 341 -22.16 12.67 -16.59
N PRO A 342 -22.30 14.01 -16.58
CA PRO A 342 -23.58 14.68 -16.39
C PRO A 342 -24.64 14.33 -17.44
N GLU A 343 -24.24 13.79 -18.61
CA GLU A 343 -25.20 13.32 -19.61
C GLU A 343 -25.86 11.97 -19.26
N LEU A 344 -25.17 11.11 -18.50
CA LEU A 344 -25.71 9.81 -18.05
C LEU A 344 -26.57 9.94 -16.78
N GLN A 345 -26.47 11.06 -16.05
CA GLN A 345 -27.30 11.36 -14.87
C GLN A 345 -28.64 12.01 -15.23
N LYS A 346 -28.88 12.29 -16.52
CA LYS A 346 -30.14 12.85 -17.05
C LYS A 346 -31.07 11.79 -17.65
N LEU A 347 -30.65 10.52 -17.65
CA LEU A 347 -31.48 9.34 -17.92
C LEU A 347 -31.98 8.79 -16.59
#